data_AF-A0A959T489-F1
#
_entry.id   AF-A0A959T489-F1
#
_cell.length_a   1.000
_cell.length_b   1.000
_cell.length_c   1.000
_cell.angle_alpha   90.00
_cell.angle_beta   90.00
_cell.angle_gamma   90.00
#
_symmetry.space_group_name_H-M   'P 1'
#
loop_
_entity.id
_entity.type
_entity.pdbx_description
1 polymer ?
#
loop_
_entity_poly.entity_id
_entity_poly.type
_entity_poly.pdbx_seq_one_letter_code
_entity_poly.pdbx_strand_id
1 'polypeptide(L)' 'GDYISEEELWACTTCNACTQACPVNIDPVAIIMDMRRNLVMEESRPRPALTTMLTNVENNGAPWQFAQSDRMKWTEE' A
#
# COMPACT_ATOMS: atom_id res chain seq x y z
N GLY A 1 0.47 26.91 8.14
CA GLY A 1 -0.04 25.69 8.75
C GLY A 1 0.38 24.58 7.84
N ASP A 2 1.23 23.68 8.33
CA ASP A 2 1.75 22.60 7.50
C ASP A 2 0.62 21.62 7.18
N TYR A 3 0.34 21.46 5.89
CA TYR A 3 -0.51 20.41 5.38
C TYR A 3 0.32 19.13 5.28
N ILE A 4 -0.29 17.98 5.52
CA ILE A 4 0.36 16.69 5.26
C ILE A 4 0.59 16.57 3.76
N SER A 5 1.84 16.43 3.35
CA SER A 5 2.23 16.21 1.97
C SER A 5 1.94 14.77 1.53
N GLU A 6 1.77 14.56 0.22
CA GLU A 6 1.59 13.22 -0.33
C GLU A 6 2.79 12.30 -0.03
N GLU A 7 4.00 12.85 -0.05
CA GLU A 7 5.23 12.09 0.24
C GLU A 7 5.28 11.60 1.68
N GLU A 8 4.81 12.42 2.65
CA GLU A 8 4.69 12.00 4.05
C GLU A 8 3.67 10.87 4.22
N LEU A 9 2.53 10.94 3.51
CA LEU A 9 1.55 9.87 3.51
C LEU A 9 2.18 8.57 3.02
N TRP A 10 2.99 8.58 1.95
CA TRP A 10 3.63 7.38 1.41
C TRP A 10 4.88 6.92 2.17
N ALA A 11 5.48 7.76 3.01
CA ALA A 11 6.62 7.41 3.85
C ALA A 11 6.26 6.43 4.98
N CYS A 12 4.99 6.41 5.42
CA CYS A 12 4.53 5.49 6.46
C CYS A 12 4.69 4.02 6.01
N THR A 13 5.51 3.23 6.71
CA THR A 13 5.73 1.81 6.41
C THR A 13 4.71 0.87 7.06
N THR A 14 3.64 1.41 7.67
CA THR A 14 2.63 0.66 8.41
C THR A 14 3.20 -0.20 9.56
N CYS A 15 4.31 0.24 10.17
CA CYS A 15 5.02 -0.50 11.22
C CYS A 15 4.29 -0.56 12.58
N ASN A 16 3.18 0.18 12.72
CA ASN A 16 2.35 0.24 13.93
C ASN A 16 3.04 0.80 15.20
N ALA A 17 4.24 1.36 15.08
CA ALA A 17 4.99 1.89 16.23
C ALA A 17 4.30 3.10 16.88
N CYS A 18 3.73 4.01 16.09
CA CYS A 18 3.04 5.20 16.60
C CYS A 18 1.76 4.87 17.37
N THR A 19 0.95 3.90 16.90
CA THR A 19 -0.25 3.43 17.59
C THR A 19 0.12 2.75 18.92
N GLN A 20 1.19 1.94 18.95
CA GLN A 20 1.68 1.31 20.18
C GLN A 20 2.22 2.30 21.21
N ALA A 21 2.87 3.36 20.77
CA ALA A 21 3.43 4.39 21.66
C ALA A 21 2.36 5.37 22.19
N CYS A 22 1.14 5.34 21.66
CA CYS A 22 0.13 6.36 21.97
C CYS A 22 -0.44 6.19 23.39
N PRO A 23 -0.29 7.18 24.29
CA PRO A 23 -0.76 7.08 25.67
C PRO A 23 -2.29 7.23 25.82
N VAL A 24 -2.98 7.70 24.78
CA VAL A 24 -4.42 7.96 24.77
C VAL A 24 -5.18 7.07 23.79
N ASN A 25 -4.53 6.02 23.29
CA ASN A 25 -5.14 4.98 22.46
C ASN A 25 -5.80 5.51 21.16
N ILE A 26 -5.11 6.43 20.48
CA ILE A 26 -5.44 6.82 19.10
C ILE A 26 -4.74 5.86 18.14
N ASP A 27 -5.34 5.64 16.97
CA ASP A 27 -4.73 4.89 15.88
C ASP A 27 -4.35 5.81 14.70
N PRO A 28 -3.14 6.40 14.71
CA PRO A 28 -2.65 7.18 13.58
C PRO A 28 -2.49 6.36 12.29
N VAL A 29 -2.22 5.05 12.39
CA VAL A 29 -2.03 4.21 11.20
C VAL A 29 -3.32 4.10 10.41
N ALA A 30 -4.45 3.85 11.08
CA ALA A 30 -5.76 3.81 10.42
C ALA A 30 -6.08 5.12 9.69
N ILE A 31 -5.84 6.27 10.35
CA ILE A 31 -6.06 7.60 9.77
C ILE A 31 -5.22 7.81 8.50
N ILE A 32 -3.93 7.45 8.54
CA ILE A 32 -3.03 7.55 7.37
C ILE A 32 -3.50 6.63 6.25
N MET A 33 -3.97 5.43 6.57
CA MET A 33 -4.49 4.49 5.56
C MET A 33 -5.75 5.01 4.88
N ASP A 34 -6.65 5.67 5.62
CA ASP A 34 -7.84 6.29 5.04
C ASP A 34 -7.48 7.46 4.12
N MET A 35 -6.49 8.28 4.50
CA MET A 35 -5.97 9.34 3.63
C MET A 35 -5.37 8.78 2.33
N ARG A 36 -4.58 7.70 2.41
CA ARG A 36 -4.06 7.00 1.22
C ARG A 36 -5.19 6.44 0.35
N ARG A 37 -6.25 5.92 0.97
CA ARG A 37 -7.41 5.39 0.25
C ARG A 37 -8.14 6.49 -0.52
N ASN A 38 -8.30 7.66 0.07
CA ASN A 38 -8.85 8.84 -0.58
C ASN A 38 -8.01 9.26 -1.80
N LEU A 39 -6.68 9.34 -1.66
CA LEU A 39 -5.78 9.65 -2.78
C LEU A 39 -5.93 8.68 -3.97
N VAL A 40 -6.07 7.38 -3.69
CA VAL A 40 -6.18 6.37 -4.74
C VAL A 40 -7.58 6.35 -5.37
N MET A 41 -8.64 6.33 -4.55
CA MET A 41 -10.00 6.07 -5.01
C MET A 41 -10.76 7.33 -5.44
N GLU A 42 -10.50 8.49 -4.81
CA GLU A 42 -11.19 9.75 -5.11
C GLU A 42 -10.34 10.64 -6.00
N GLU A 43 -9.06 10.86 -5.66
CA GLU A 43 -8.18 11.72 -6.44
C GLU A 43 -7.55 11.02 -7.66
N SER A 44 -7.66 9.69 -7.77
CA SER A 44 -7.02 8.89 -8.83
C SER A 44 -5.50 9.12 -8.93
N ARG A 45 -4.82 9.30 -7.79
CA ARG A 45 -3.37 9.55 -7.67
C ARG A 45 -2.63 8.43 -6.94
N PRO A 46 -2.61 7.19 -7.46
CA PRO A 46 -1.74 6.15 -6.94
C PRO A 46 -0.28 6.38 -7.33
N ARG A 47 0.67 5.91 -6.51
CA ARG A 47 2.09 5.84 -6.92
C ARG A 47 2.23 4.91 -8.14
N PRO A 48 3.12 5.20 -9.11
CA PRO A 48 3.26 4.39 -10.33
C PRO A 48 3.48 2.89 -10.08
N ALA A 49 4.28 2.53 -9.07
CA ALA A 49 4.51 1.14 -8.70
C ALA A 49 3.23 0.42 -8.20
N LEU A 50 2.35 1.15 -7.50
CA LEU A 50 1.06 0.61 -7.05
C LEU A 50 0.11 0.42 -8.23
N THR A 51 0.09 1.34 -9.18
CA THR A 51 -0.70 1.18 -10.41
C THR A 51 -0.32 -0.09 -11.15
N THR A 52 0.98 -0.32 -11.35
CA THR A 52 1.48 -1.56 -11.98
C THR A 52 1.06 -2.79 -11.18
N MET A 53 1.22 -2.76 -9.85
CA MET A 53 0.83 -3.87 -8.99
C MET A 53 -0.68 -4.17 -9.08
N LEU A 54 -1.54 -3.15 -9.02
CA LEU A 54 -2.99 -3.31 -9.10
C LEU A 54 -3.41 -3.92 -10.44
N THR A 55 -2.85 -3.46 -11.56
CA THR A 55 -3.09 -4.04 -12.89
C THR A 55 -2.65 -5.51 -12.95
N ASN A 56 -1.53 -5.85 -12.32
CA ASN A 56 -1.05 -7.25 -12.29
C ASN A 56 -1.99 -8.13 -11.46
N VAL A 57 -2.48 -7.63 -10.32
CA VAL A 57 -3.42 -8.35 -9.47
C VAL A 57 -4.74 -8.57 -10.22
N GLU A 58 -5.24 -7.57 -10.95
CA GLU A 58 -6.48 -7.68 -11.72
C GLU A 58 -6.37 -8.70 -12.87
N ASN A 59 -5.27 -8.66 -13.63
CA ASN A 59 -5.13 -9.51 -14.82
C ASN A 59 -4.60 -10.92 -14.52
N ASN A 60 -3.60 -11.00 -13.65
CA ASN A 60 -2.86 -12.23 -13.40
C ASN A 60 -3.16 -12.82 -12.02
N GLY A 61 -3.90 -12.14 -11.14
CA GLY A 61 -4.11 -12.60 -9.76
C GLY A 61 -2.84 -12.59 -8.90
N ALA A 62 -1.78 -11.91 -9.36
CA ALA A 62 -0.49 -11.83 -8.67
C ALA A 62 0.05 -10.39 -8.73
N PRO A 63 0.68 -9.87 -7.66
CA PRO A 63 1.32 -8.54 -7.66
C PRO A 63 2.42 -8.39 -8.71
N TRP A 64 3.03 -9.51 -9.11
CA TRP A 64 4.14 -9.59 -10.04
C TRP A 64 3.67 -10.14 -11.38
N GLN A 65 4.30 -9.69 -12.47
CA GLN A 65 4.04 -10.15 -13.86
C GLN A 65 4.62 -11.56 -14.14
N PHE A 66 4.40 -12.52 -13.24
CA PHE A 66 4.78 -13.91 -13.49
C PHE A 66 3.62 -14.68 -14.13
N ALA A 67 3.95 -15.59 -15.05
CA ALA A 67 2.97 -16.49 -15.62
C ALA A 67 2.44 -17.44 -14.54
N GLN A 68 1.13 -17.71 -14.53
CA GLN A 68 0.52 -18.65 -13.58
C GLN A 68 1.10 -20.07 -13.70
N SER A 69 1.52 -20.47 -14.90
CA SER A 69 2.23 -21.74 -15.16
C SER A 69 3.51 -21.87 -14.36
N ASP A 70 4.16 -20.75 -14.07
CA ASP A 70 5.48 -20.70 -13.45
C ASP A 70 5.41 -20.80 -11.92
N ARG A 71 4.20 -20.79 -11.35
CA ARG A 71 3.97 -20.83 -9.90
C ARG A 71 4.59 -22.06 -9.23
N MET A 72 4.70 -23.20 -9.92
CA MET A 72 5.22 -24.45 -9.35
C MET A 72 6.71 -24.68 -9.61
N LYS A 73 7.41 -23.76 -10.29
CA LYS A 73 8.84 -23.93 -10.62
C LYS A 73 9.73 -24.15 -9.40
N TRP A 74 9.37 -23.60 -8.23
CA TRP A 74 10.12 -23.81 -6.97
C TRP A 74 10.12 -25.27 -6.49
N THR A 75 9.21 -26.13 -6.99
CA THR A 75 9.16 -27.56 -6.64
C THR A 75 10.05 -28.44 -7.51
N GLU A 76 10.59 -27.89 -8.60
CA GLU A 76 11.44 -28.59 -9.56
C GLU A 76 12.94 -28.36 -9.28
N GLU A 77 13.27 -27.58 -8.25
CA GLU A 77 14.62 -27.40 -7.69
C GLU A 77 14.97 -28.51 -6.68
#